data_AF-A0A641AN84-F1
#
_entry.id   AF-A0A641AN84-F1
#
_cell.length_a   1.000
_cell.length_b   1.000
_cell.length_c   1.000
_cell.angle_alpha   90.00
_cell.angle_beta   90.00
_cell.angle_gamma   90.00
#
_symmetry.space_group_name_H-M   'P 1'
#
loop_
_entity.id
_entity.type
_entity.pdbx_description
1 polymer ?
#
loop_
_entity_poly.entity_id
_entity_poly.type
_entity_poly.pdbx_seq_one_letter_code
_entity_poly.pdbx_strand_id
1 'polypeptide(L)'
;MRIVIRALVALVVGCAVASSLMTSPALAADQPVVNQVPPSVAGSAQFDQTLTAVPGAWTPADVTLSYQWLRDGVPVGDDSPVNTTRRLSSLDDLGRTFAVRVTGSRPGAAPVSVVSAPTGPVALATFTATRRPTISGSGRYGTTLRGRPGTFSGAVDSVTYRWLRDGRPVSGATGRTYRVRSADVGAEMTFSATARRAGYATVVATSRPRVATHLRSVRKTVTYSVRTRGTVKASLSTFKRLAQQTYDDPRGWRAMGVRFKRVRSGGDFTLWLSQASKVPSFSSACSSTYSCRVGRNVVINETRWQRATPTWDAKRGTLRDYRHMVVNHETGHWFGRGHARCGGKGQLAPVMQQQSKGLAGCRINPWPKKSELHAPRYRF
;
A
#
# COMPACT_ATOMS: atom_id res chain seq x y z
N MET A 1 97.37 98.62 -12.89
CA MET A 1 98.44 98.04 -13.72
C MET A 1 97.86 96.88 -14.49
N ARG A 2 98.10 96.85 -15.81
CA ARG A 2 97.59 95.88 -16.78
C ARG A 2 97.90 94.44 -16.36
N ILE A 3 97.06 93.48 -16.75
CA ILE A 3 97.44 92.36 -17.64
C ILE A 3 96.20 91.49 -17.92
N VAL A 4 96.02 91.24 -19.21
CA VAL A 4 95.08 90.33 -19.88
C VAL A 4 95.64 88.91 -19.83
N ILE A 5 94.82 87.86 -19.73
CA ILE A 5 95.04 86.55 -20.40
C ILE A 5 93.72 85.77 -20.52
N ARG A 6 93.66 85.01 -21.62
CA ARG A 6 92.52 84.41 -22.34
C ARG A 6 92.02 83.04 -21.81
N ALA A 7 90.81 82.72 -22.29
CA ALA A 7 90.24 81.41 -22.67
C ALA A 7 89.80 80.49 -21.50
N LEU A 8 88.64 79.82 -21.50
CA LEU A 8 88.14 78.85 -22.47
C LEU A 8 86.61 78.65 -22.27
N VAL A 9 85.94 78.19 -23.32
CA VAL A 9 84.50 77.88 -23.38
C VAL A 9 84.22 76.52 -22.72
N ALA A 10 83.20 76.44 -21.86
CA ALA A 10 82.51 75.20 -21.51
C ALA A 10 81.01 75.46 -21.42
N LEU A 11 80.25 74.77 -22.28
CA LEU A 11 78.81 74.82 -22.41
C LEU A 11 78.14 74.20 -21.16
N VAL A 12 77.49 75.03 -20.33
CA VAL A 12 76.65 74.55 -19.21
C VAL A 12 75.22 74.47 -19.71
N VAL A 13 74.74 73.26 -19.97
CA VAL A 13 73.32 72.98 -20.21
C VAL A 13 72.60 73.11 -18.87
N GLY A 14 71.84 74.20 -18.71
CA GLY A 14 70.99 74.44 -17.54
C GLY A 14 69.79 73.51 -17.54
N CYS A 15 69.79 72.51 -16.66
CA CYS A 15 68.63 71.71 -16.36
C CYS A 15 67.75 72.49 -15.37
N ALA A 16 66.74 73.19 -15.88
CA ALA A 16 65.73 73.84 -15.06
C ALA A 16 64.85 72.75 -14.41
N VAL A 17 65.10 72.47 -13.13
CA VAL A 17 64.23 71.59 -12.34
C VAL A 17 62.96 72.38 -12.02
N ALA A 18 61.91 72.16 -12.80
CA ALA A 18 60.58 72.61 -12.43
C ALA A 18 60.15 71.83 -11.18
N SER A 19 60.11 72.50 -10.03
CA SER A 19 59.45 71.99 -8.82
C SER A 19 57.95 71.94 -9.06
N SER A 20 57.50 70.86 -9.70
CA SER A 20 56.10 70.48 -9.71
C SER A 20 55.70 70.14 -8.27
N LEU A 21 54.89 71.01 -7.65
CA LEU A 21 54.09 70.61 -6.50
C LEU A 21 53.20 69.46 -6.98
N MET A 22 53.60 68.23 -6.72
CA MET A 22 52.68 67.11 -6.80
C MET A 22 51.67 67.33 -5.69
N THR A 23 50.51 67.88 -6.04
CA THR A 23 49.30 67.70 -5.26
C THR A 23 49.16 66.20 -5.10
N SER A 24 49.51 65.67 -3.93
CA SER A 24 49.17 64.29 -3.59
C SER A 24 47.69 64.12 -3.92
N PRO A 25 47.26 63.07 -4.63
CA PRO A 25 45.84 62.78 -4.66
C PRO A 25 45.44 62.71 -3.18
N ALA A 26 44.56 63.62 -2.76
CA ALA A 26 43.92 63.48 -1.47
C ALA A 26 43.41 62.03 -1.45
N LEU A 27 43.96 61.21 -0.56
CA LEU A 27 43.46 59.87 -0.28
C LEU A 27 41.95 60.03 -0.20
N ALA A 28 41.24 59.53 -1.23
CA ALA A 28 39.78 59.49 -1.18
C ALA A 28 39.49 58.85 0.17
N ALA A 29 38.83 59.60 1.06
CA ALA A 29 38.61 59.19 2.43
C ALA A 29 38.21 57.72 2.43
N ASP A 30 38.90 56.93 3.25
CA ASP A 30 38.76 55.49 3.41
C ASP A 30 37.34 55.17 3.93
N GLN A 31 36.35 55.31 3.05
CA GLN A 31 34.94 55.15 3.38
C GLN A 31 34.73 53.67 3.69
N PRO A 32 34.36 53.32 4.93
CA PRO A 32 34.24 51.94 5.32
C PRO A 32 33.13 51.26 4.53
N VAL A 33 33.31 49.97 4.24
CA VAL A 33 32.24 49.15 3.69
C VAL A 33 31.17 48.99 4.77
N VAL A 34 29.93 49.37 4.49
CA VAL A 34 28.81 49.26 5.44
C VAL A 34 27.62 48.58 4.76
N ASN A 35 27.09 47.54 5.41
CA ASN A 35 25.80 46.97 5.07
C ASN A 35 24.69 47.79 5.76
N GLN A 36 23.82 48.40 4.97
CA GLN A 36 22.72 49.24 5.45
C GLN A 36 21.42 48.44 5.63
N VAL A 37 21.21 47.43 4.78
CA VAL A 37 20.07 46.52 4.86
C VAL A 37 20.61 45.09 4.84
N PRO A 38 20.31 44.25 5.84
CA PRO A 38 20.79 42.87 5.89
C PRO A 38 20.39 42.07 4.66
N PRO A 39 21.23 41.09 4.23
CA PRO A 39 20.86 40.18 3.17
C PRO A 39 19.69 39.28 3.59
N SER A 40 18.94 38.79 2.60
CA SER A 40 17.87 37.81 2.79
C SER A 40 17.95 36.70 1.75
N VAL A 41 17.18 35.63 1.98
CA VAL A 41 17.09 34.50 1.05
C VAL A 41 15.69 34.50 0.45
N ALA A 42 15.62 34.59 -0.88
CA ALA A 42 14.37 34.44 -1.63
C ALA A 42 14.21 33.01 -2.14
N GLY A 43 12.96 32.60 -2.38
CA GLY A 43 12.61 31.26 -2.85
C GLY A 43 11.98 30.38 -1.77
N SER A 44 11.65 29.14 -2.14
CA SER A 44 11.05 28.16 -1.23
C SER A 44 12.09 27.17 -0.73
N ALA A 45 12.17 26.97 0.58
CA ALA A 45 12.94 25.91 1.21
C ALA A 45 12.24 24.55 0.98
N GLN A 46 12.29 24.08 -0.26
CA GLN A 46 11.72 22.80 -0.67
C GLN A 46 12.72 22.09 -1.60
N PHE A 47 12.78 20.77 -1.50
CA PHE A 47 13.63 19.96 -2.36
C PHE A 47 13.37 20.26 -3.84
N ASP A 48 14.43 20.20 -4.66
CA ASP A 48 14.43 20.48 -6.08
C ASP A 48 14.12 21.95 -6.48
N GLN A 49 13.96 22.86 -5.49
CA GLN A 49 13.84 24.30 -5.70
C GLN A 49 15.20 25.01 -5.63
N THR A 50 15.23 26.26 -6.08
CA THR A 50 16.40 27.14 -6.02
C THR A 50 16.14 28.28 -5.06
N LEU A 51 17.07 28.48 -4.12
CA LEU A 51 17.16 29.68 -3.29
C LEU A 51 18.00 30.73 -4.01
N THR A 52 17.65 32.01 -3.84
CA THR A 52 18.37 33.14 -4.42
C THR A 52 18.80 34.08 -3.30
N ALA A 53 20.07 34.46 -3.30
CA ALA A 53 20.60 35.45 -2.38
C ALA A 53 20.10 36.84 -2.76
N VAL A 54 19.54 37.55 -1.80
CA VAL A 54 19.22 38.97 -1.91
C VAL A 54 20.26 39.72 -1.11
N PRO A 55 21.17 40.49 -1.73
CA PRO A 55 22.36 41.03 -1.07
C PRO A 55 22.07 42.11 -0.01
N GLY A 56 20.87 42.69 -0.01
CA GLY A 56 20.56 43.87 0.79
C GLY A 56 21.14 45.15 0.18
N ALA A 57 21.42 46.16 1.01
CA ALA A 57 21.95 47.45 0.58
C ALA A 57 23.35 47.66 1.18
N TRP A 58 24.29 48.09 0.34
CA TRP A 58 25.68 48.29 0.69
C TRP A 58 26.14 49.68 0.26
N THR A 59 27.00 50.31 1.07
CA THR A 59 27.66 51.57 0.77
C THR A 59 29.16 51.43 1.00
N PRO A 60 30.02 52.09 0.21
CA PRO A 60 29.70 52.90 -0.99
C PRO A 60 29.25 52.04 -2.20
N ALA A 61 28.77 52.69 -3.27
CA ALA A 61 28.12 52.00 -4.40
C ALA A 61 29.08 51.11 -5.23
N ASP A 62 30.40 51.26 -5.08
CA ASP A 62 31.45 50.51 -5.78
C ASP A 62 31.93 49.26 -5.00
N VAL A 63 31.19 48.83 -3.97
CA VAL A 63 31.48 47.59 -3.22
C VAL A 63 31.27 46.36 -4.11
N THR A 64 32.27 45.49 -4.14
CA THR A 64 32.17 44.16 -4.77
C THR A 64 31.64 43.15 -3.75
N LEU A 65 30.67 42.32 -4.15
CA LEU A 65 30.03 41.33 -3.28
C LEU A 65 30.48 39.90 -3.63
N SER A 66 30.71 39.09 -2.60
CA SER A 66 30.80 37.63 -2.71
C SER A 66 29.75 36.95 -1.83
N TYR A 67 29.36 35.73 -2.21
CA TYR A 67 28.27 34.98 -1.60
C TYR A 67 28.76 33.60 -1.17
N GLN A 68 28.54 33.27 0.10
CA GLN A 68 28.78 31.94 0.65
C GLN A 68 27.50 31.41 1.30
N TRP A 69 26.94 30.34 0.73
CA TRP A 69 25.81 29.65 1.34
C TRP A 69 26.23 28.89 2.59
N LEU A 70 25.35 28.87 3.58
CA LEU A 70 25.50 28.16 4.85
C LEU A 70 24.35 27.15 4.99
N ARG A 71 24.66 25.90 5.33
CA ARG A 71 23.70 24.87 5.75
C ARG A 71 23.84 24.67 7.25
N ASP A 72 22.79 24.98 8.01
CA ASP A 72 22.82 24.97 9.49
C ASP A 72 24.00 25.77 10.08
N GLY A 73 24.30 26.91 9.46
CA GLY A 73 25.43 27.77 9.85
C GLY A 73 26.80 27.36 9.31
N VAL A 74 26.94 26.17 8.69
CA VAL A 74 28.21 25.67 8.15
C VAL A 74 28.32 26.00 6.65
N PRO A 75 29.45 26.56 6.17
CA PRO A 75 29.66 26.85 4.76
C PRO A 75 29.45 25.64 3.85
N VAL A 76 28.76 25.86 2.73
CA VAL A 76 28.53 24.87 1.68
C VAL A 76 28.78 25.45 0.30
N GLY A 77 29.69 24.85 -0.47
CA GLY A 77 30.19 25.45 -1.71
C GLY A 77 31.25 26.52 -1.45
N ASP A 78 31.60 27.28 -2.47
CA ASP A 78 32.62 28.34 -2.44
C ASP A 78 32.03 29.73 -2.10
N ASP A 79 32.87 30.62 -1.57
CA ASP A 79 32.57 32.04 -1.42
C ASP A 79 32.96 32.75 -2.71
N SER A 80 31.98 33.18 -3.50
CA SER A 80 32.22 33.68 -4.85
C SER A 80 31.17 34.71 -5.31
N PRO A 81 31.54 35.73 -6.11
CA PRO A 81 30.60 36.71 -6.65
C PRO A 81 29.47 36.11 -7.49
N VAL A 82 29.68 34.92 -8.08
CA VAL A 82 28.69 34.25 -8.93
C VAL A 82 27.79 33.28 -8.18
N ASN A 83 28.07 32.98 -6.90
CA ASN A 83 27.33 32.00 -6.10
C ASN A 83 26.01 32.58 -5.54
N THR A 84 25.26 33.28 -6.38
CA THR A 84 24.03 34.01 -6.04
C THR A 84 22.80 33.10 -5.87
N THR A 85 22.90 31.83 -6.23
CA THR A 85 21.79 30.87 -6.14
C THR A 85 22.24 29.53 -5.58
N ARG A 86 21.31 28.81 -4.93
CA ARG A 86 21.54 27.47 -4.39
C ARG A 86 20.38 26.54 -4.69
N ARG A 87 20.64 25.50 -5.49
CA ARG A 87 19.66 24.43 -5.74
C ARG A 87 19.65 23.42 -4.59
N LEU A 88 18.46 23.11 -4.08
CA LEU A 88 18.23 22.21 -2.95
C LEU A 88 17.97 20.77 -3.44
N SER A 89 18.96 20.14 -4.06
CA SER A 89 18.79 18.85 -4.74
C SER A 89 19.50 17.68 -4.06
N SER A 90 20.17 17.88 -2.93
CA SER A 90 20.75 16.80 -2.14
C SER A 90 19.75 16.31 -1.09
N LEU A 91 19.68 15.00 -0.85
CA LEU A 91 18.84 14.47 0.24
C LEU A 91 19.31 14.96 1.62
N ASP A 92 20.59 15.32 1.74
CA ASP A 92 21.15 15.91 2.97
C ASP A 92 20.66 17.34 3.23
N ASP A 93 19.99 17.96 2.26
CA ASP A 93 19.36 19.28 2.43
C ASP A 93 18.07 19.17 3.27
N LEU A 94 17.39 18.02 3.25
CA LEU A 94 16.08 17.85 3.86
C LEU A 94 16.13 18.09 5.38
N GLY A 95 15.19 18.89 5.86
CA GLY A 95 15.09 19.28 7.27
C GLY A 95 16.17 20.26 7.73
N ARG A 96 17.12 20.64 6.87
CA ARG A 96 18.17 21.62 7.18
C ARG A 96 17.71 23.02 6.84
N THR A 97 18.36 24.00 7.44
CA THR A 97 18.11 25.42 7.14
C THR A 97 19.25 25.99 6.32
N PHE A 98 18.95 26.99 5.49
CA PHE A 98 19.95 27.68 4.68
C PHE A 98 20.00 29.17 4.99
N ALA A 99 21.20 29.72 5.05
CA ALA A 99 21.43 31.16 5.09
C ALA A 99 22.49 31.52 4.05
N VAL A 100 22.63 32.81 3.74
CA VAL A 100 23.73 33.29 2.90
C VAL A 100 24.56 34.31 3.69
N ARG A 101 25.88 34.12 3.69
CA ARG A 101 26.84 35.14 4.10
C ARG A 101 27.19 35.96 2.87
N VAL A 102 27.00 37.26 2.95
CA VAL A 102 27.39 38.22 1.91
C VAL A 102 28.56 39.02 2.44
N THR A 103 29.66 39.03 1.69
CA THR A 103 30.87 39.78 2.03
C THR A 103 31.05 40.92 1.04
N GLY A 104 31.04 42.15 1.55
CA GLY A 104 31.36 43.35 0.77
C GLY A 104 32.84 43.69 0.91
N SER A 105 33.50 43.88 -0.24
CA SER A 105 34.93 44.21 -0.32
C SER A 105 35.15 45.42 -1.23
N ARG A 106 36.11 46.27 -0.84
CA ARG A 106 36.55 47.44 -1.61
C ARG A 106 38.06 47.65 -1.40
N PRO A 107 38.84 47.98 -2.44
CA PRO A 107 40.27 48.26 -2.27
C PRO A 107 40.52 49.33 -1.20
N GLY A 108 41.46 49.08 -0.30
CA GLY A 108 41.80 49.99 0.81
C GLY A 108 40.94 49.82 2.08
N ALA A 109 39.75 49.24 1.98
CA ALA A 109 38.86 49.03 3.13
C ALA A 109 38.85 47.57 3.62
N ALA A 110 38.68 47.37 4.93
CA ALA A 110 38.46 46.04 5.49
C ALA A 110 37.12 45.44 5.01
N PRO A 111 37.08 44.14 4.63
CA PRO A 111 35.85 43.52 4.18
C PRO A 111 34.85 43.33 5.32
N VAL A 112 33.56 43.46 5.02
CA VAL A 112 32.46 43.28 5.98
C VAL A 112 31.57 42.14 5.54
N SER A 113 31.34 41.17 6.43
CA SER A 113 30.43 40.03 6.18
C SER A 113 29.18 40.13 7.03
N VAL A 114 28.01 39.94 6.41
CA VAL A 114 26.71 39.84 7.08
C VAL A 114 26.03 38.54 6.69
N VAL A 115 25.43 37.84 7.64
CA VAL A 115 24.69 36.59 7.42
C VAL A 115 23.19 36.88 7.45
N SER A 116 22.45 36.36 6.48
CA SER A 116 20.99 36.47 6.45
C SER A 116 20.34 35.69 7.59
N ALA A 117 19.08 35.98 7.89
CA ALA A 117 18.26 35.03 8.64
C ALA A 117 18.20 33.67 7.88
N PRO A 118 18.18 32.53 8.59
CA PRO A 118 18.03 31.23 7.95
C PRO A 118 16.62 31.06 7.39
N THR A 119 16.50 30.29 6.31
CA THR A 119 15.21 29.81 5.81
C THR A 119 14.55 28.89 6.84
N GLY A 120 13.26 28.58 6.62
CA GLY A 120 12.67 27.39 7.23
C GLY A 120 13.40 26.10 6.81
N PRO A 121 13.18 24.99 7.54
CA PRO A 121 13.72 23.69 7.17
C PRO A 121 13.29 23.26 5.76
N VAL A 122 14.21 22.70 4.96
CA VAL A 122 13.89 22.24 3.61
C VAL A 122 12.87 21.10 3.66
N ALA A 123 11.69 21.33 3.09
CA ALA A 123 10.62 20.34 3.00
C ALA A 123 10.79 19.40 1.81
N LEU A 124 10.10 18.25 1.85
CA LEU A 124 9.99 17.36 0.70
C LEU A 124 9.28 18.06 -0.47
N ALA A 125 9.74 17.79 -1.68
CA ALA A 125 9.01 18.15 -2.89
C ALA A 125 7.72 17.33 -3.03
N THR A 126 6.79 17.79 -3.86
CA THR A 126 5.54 17.07 -4.12
C THR A 126 5.44 16.60 -5.56
N PHE A 127 4.81 15.45 -5.75
CA PHE A 127 4.34 14.99 -7.05
C PHE A 127 2.94 14.38 -6.87
N THR A 128 2.24 14.11 -7.97
CA THR A 128 0.83 13.70 -7.93
C THR A 128 0.58 12.45 -8.77
N ALA A 129 -0.52 11.75 -8.48
CA ALA A 129 -1.05 10.72 -9.36
C ALA A 129 -1.88 11.38 -10.46
N THR A 130 -1.44 11.26 -11.72
CA THR A 130 -2.10 11.86 -12.89
C THR A 130 -3.18 10.96 -13.48
N ARG A 131 -3.07 9.63 -13.29
CA ARG A 131 -4.15 8.69 -13.60
C ARG A 131 -4.35 7.74 -12.43
N ARG A 132 -5.62 7.53 -12.07
CA ARG A 132 -6.00 6.61 -11.00
C ARG A 132 -5.66 5.15 -11.36
N PRO A 133 -5.25 4.32 -10.38
CA PRO A 133 -5.17 2.88 -10.57
C PRO A 133 -6.51 2.26 -11.01
N THR A 134 -6.46 1.15 -11.74
CA THR A 134 -7.66 0.42 -12.19
C THR A 134 -7.57 -1.07 -11.86
N ILE A 135 -8.74 -1.69 -11.69
CA ILE A 135 -8.90 -3.13 -11.55
C ILE A 135 -9.62 -3.68 -12.78
N SER A 136 -9.06 -4.71 -13.40
CA SER A 136 -9.75 -5.54 -14.40
C SER A 136 -9.93 -6.97 -13.92
N GLY A 137 -10.78 -7.73 -14.63
CA GLY A 137 -11.23 -9.06 -14.23
C GLY A 137 -12.67 -9.04 -13.69
N SER A 138 -13.29 -10.22 -13.60
CA SER A 138 -14.72 -10.33 -13.29
C SER A 138 -15.06 -10.06 -11.82
N GLY A 139 -14.09 -10.19 -10.90
CA GLY A 139 -14.32 -10.12 -9.45
C GLY A 139 -15.10 -11.32 -8.90
N ARG A 140 -15.24 -12.40 -9.68
CA ARG A 140 -15.92 -13.61 -9.20
C ARG A 140 -14.97 -14.47 -8.37
N TYR A 141 -15.49 -15.14 -7.35
CA TYR A 141 -14.74 -16.07 -6.52
C TYR A 141 -13.90 -17.04 -7.36
N GLY A 142 -12.62 -17.15 -7.01
CA GLY A 142 -11.66 -18.03 -7.66
C GLY A 142 -11.10 -17.54 -8.98
N THR A 143 -11.55 -16.39 -9.49
CA THR A 143 -10.97 -15.69 -10.65
C THR A 143 -9.89 -14.71 -10.22
N THR A 144 -9.10 -14.22 -11.18
CA THR A 144 -8.00 -13.30 -10.94
C THR A 144 -8.40 -11.86 -11.30
N LEU A 145 -8.23 -10.96 -10.34
CA LEU A 145 -8.20 -9.52 -10.55
C LEU A 145 -6.80 -9.08 -10.98
N ARG A 146 -6.72 -8.06 -11.83
CA ARG A 146 -5.46 -7.46 -12.28
C ARG A 146 -5.49 -5.96 -11.99
N GLY A 147 -4.50 -5.49 -11.24
CA GLY A 147 -4.27 -4.10 -10.90
C GLY A 147 -3.34 -3.42 -11.90
N ARG A 148 -3.76 -2.26 -12.38
CA ARG A 148 -2.90 -1.32 -13.13
C ARG A 148 -2.67 -0.09 -12.25
N PRO A 149 -1.42 0.34 -12.01
CA PRO A 149 -1.12 1.37 -11.00
C PRO A 149 -1.48 2.81 -11.38
N GLY A 150 -1.91 3.05 -12.62
CA GLY A 150 -2.11 4.42 -13.10
C GLY A 150 -0.78 5.06 -13.50
N THR A 151 -0.74 6.39 -13.48
CA THR A 151 0.45 7.19 -13.84
C THR A 151 0.64 8.31 -12.82
N PHE A 152 1.88 8.79 -12.70
CA PHE A 152 2.28 9.83 -11.77
C PHE A 152 2.93 10.99 -12.55
N SER A 153 2.96 12.19 -11.97
CA SER A 153 3.65 13.33 -12.57
C SER A 153 5.16 13.18 -12.40
N GLY A 154 5.90 13.20 -13.51
CA GLY A 154 7.35 13.01 -13.51
C GLY A 154 7.78 11.55 -13.34
N ALA A 155 9.10 11.34 -13.34
CA ALA A 155 9.68 10.03 -13.08
C ALA A 155 9.47 9.63 -11.60
N VAL A 156 9.30 8.34 -11.36
CA VAL A 156 9.22 7.75 -10.01
C VAL A 156 10.24 6.63 -9.91
N ASP A 157 10.86 6.47 -8.75
CA ASP A 157 11.94 5.48 -8.55
C ASP A 157 11.37 4.09 -8.34
N SER A 158 10.21 3.99 -7.68
CA SER A 158 9.54 2.72 -7.44
C SER A 158 8.04 2.86 -7.24
N VAL A 159 7.31 1.80 -7.57
CA VAL A 159 5.89 1.66 -7.25
C VAL A 159 5.66 0.30 -6.59
N THR A 160 5.08 0.34 -5.39
CA THR A 160 4.69 -0.85 -4.62
C THR A 160 3.17 -0.98 -4.59
N TYR A 161 2.66 -2.21 -4.44
CA TYR A 161 1.23 -2.48 -4.58
C TYR A 161 0.62 -3.14 -3.35
N ARG A 162 -0.69 -2.98 -3.21
CA ARG A 162 -1.48 -3.66 -2.19
C ARG A 162 -2.93 -3.86 -2.63
N TRP A 163 -3.47 -5.04 -2.36
CA TRP A 163 -4.92 -5.26 -2.42
C TRP A 163 -5.55 -5.00 -1.07
N LEU A 164 -6.69 -4.33 -1.08
CA LEU A 164 -7.49 -4.06 0.11
C LEU A 164 -8.86 -4.73 -0.03
N ARG A 165 -9.40 -5.19 1.09
CA ARG A 165 -10.77 -5.69 1.26
C ARG A 165 -11.48 -4.77 2.24
N ASP A 166 -12.56 -4.12 1.81
CA ASP A 166 -13.31 -3.13 2.61
C ASP A 166 -12.36 -2.09 3.23
N GLY A 167 -11.43 -1.59 2.41
CA GLY A 167 -10.41 -0.61 2.81
C GLY A 167 -9.23 -1.18 3.63
N ARG A 168 -9.28 -2.44 4.08
CA ARG A 168 -8.22 -3.04 4.91
C ARG A 168 -7.23 -3.87 4.09
N PRO A 169 -5.91 -3.80 4.37
CA PRO A 169 -4.91 -4.63 3.71
C PRO A 169 -5.21 -6.14 3.76
N VAL A 170 -5.14 -6.79 2.60
CA VAL A 170 -5.15 -8.26 2.54
C VAL A 170 -3.73 -8.78 2.72
N SER A 171 -3.50 -9.58 3.76
CA SER A 171 -2.18 -10.15 4.06
C SER A 171 -1.59 -10.91 2.87
N GLY A 172 -0.32 -10.59 2.56
CA GLY A 172 0.45 -11.14 1.45
C GLY A 172 0.03 -10.70 0.04
N ALA A 173 -0.97 -9.82 -0.09
CA ALA A 173 -1.49 -9.40 -1.39
C ALA A 173 -0.80 -8.14 -1.93
N THR A 174 0.50 -8.25 -2.23
CA THR A 174 1.35 -7.13 -2.71
C THR A 174 1.67 -7.17 -4.21
N GLY A 175 1.16 -8.18 -4.93
CA GLY A 175 1.34 -8.31 -6.38
C GLY A 175 0.33 -7.50 -7.19
N ARG A 176 0.59 -7.38 -8.49
CA ARG A 176 -0.34 -6.78 -9.47
C ARG A 176 -1.55 -7.66 -9.79
N THR A 177 -1.55 -8.91 -9.34
CA THR A 177 -2.65 -9.84 -9.52
C THR A 177 -3.15 -10.34 -8.19
N TYR A 178 -4.45 -10.61 -8.11
CA TYR A 178 -5.07 -11.15 -6.91
C TYR A 178 -6.15 -12.15 -7.27
N ARG A 179 -6.03 -13.38 -6.75
CA ARG A 179 -7.07 -14.38 -6.89
C ARG A 179 -8.12 -14.19 -5.81
N VAL A 180 -9.36 -13.93 -6.22
CA VAL A 180 -10.50 -13.73 -5.30
C VAL A 180 -10.70 -14.98 -4.45
N ARG A 181 -10.60 -14.81 -3.14
CA ARG A 181 -10.74 -15.81 -2.08
C ARG A 181 -12.18 -15.84 -1.58
N SER A 182 -12.52 -16.84 -0.76
CA SER A 182 -13.88 -17.00 -0.25
C SER A 182 -14.29 -15.85 0.67
N ALA A 183 -13.35 -15.35 1.47
CA ALA A 183 -13.57 -14.24 2.41
C ALA A 183 -13.72 -12.87 1.73
N ASP A 184 -13.48 -12.77 0.41
CA ASP A 184 -13.71 -11.52 -0.33
C ASP A 184 -15.14 -11.42 -0.84
N VAL A 185 -15.90 -12.52 -0.92
CA VAL A 185 -17.23 -12.49 -1.53
C VAL A 185 -18.17 -11.61 -0.70
N GLY A 186 -18.76 -10.60 -1.35
CA GLY A 186 -19.57 -9.56 -0.73
C GLY A 186 -18.79 -8.29 -0.38
N ALA A 187 -17.46 -8.35 -0.33
CA ALA A 187 -16.59 -7.23 0.03
C ALA A 187 -16.20 -6.37 -1.19
N GLU A 188 -15.86 -5.12 -0.91
CA GLU A 188 -15.26 -4.21 -1.89
C GLU A 188 -13.76 -4.45 -2.00
N MET A 189 -13.30 -4.87 -3.17
CA MET A 189 -11.88 -5.03 -3.46
C MET A 189 -11.33 -3.76 -4.12
N THR A 190 -10.25 -3.21 -3.56
CA THR A 190 -9.51 -2.08 -4.16
C THR A 190 -8.03 -2.42 -4.35
N PHE A 191 -7.40 -1.73 -5.29
CA PHE A 191 -5.98 -1.87 -5.63
C PHE A 191 -5.29 -0.53 -5.36
N SER A 192 -4.31 -0.55 -4.48
CA SER A 192 -3.53 0.61 -4.06
C SER A 192 -2.11 0.53 -4.64
N ALA A 193 -1.65 1.66 -5.18
CA ALA A 193 -0.30 1.86 -5.69
C ALA A 193 0.37 2.97 -4.89
N THR A 194 1.53 2.66 -4.30
CA THR A 194 2.35 3.61 -3.55
C THR A 194 3.61 3.90 -4.35
N ALA A 195 3.71 5.11 -4.88
CA ALA A 195 4.86 5.59 -5.64
C ALA A 195 5.82 6.36 -4.72
N ARG A 196 7.12 6.16 -4.95
CA ARG A 196 8.19 6.85 -4.22
C ARG A 196 9.16 7.48 -5.20
N ARG A 197 9.66 8.65 -4.82
CA ARG A 197 10.73 9.38 -5.47
C ARG A 197 11.58 10.02 -4.38
N ALA A 198 12.89 9.82 -4.41
CA ALA A 198 13.80 10.36 -3.41
C ALA A 198 13.71 11.90 -3.37
N GLY A 199 13.62 12.48 -2.17
CA GLY A 199 13.45 13.93 -1.98
C GLY A 199 12.01 14.42 -2.13
N TYR A 200 11.06 13.53 -2.44
CA TYR A 200 9.66 13.85 -2.61
C TYR A 200 8.75 13.10 -1.62
N ALA A 201 7.63 13.71 -1.27
CA ALA A 201 6.58 13.10 -0.48
C ALA A 201 6.00 11.86 -1.19
N THR A 202 5.80 10.77 -0.45
CA THR A 202 5.23 9.52 -1.00
C THR A 202 3.78 9.73 -1.45
N VAL A 203 3.44 9.26 -2.65
CA VAL A 203 2.07 9.33 -3.18
C VAL A 203 1.41 7.96 -3.13
N VAL A 204 0.21 7.90 -2.55
CA VAL A 204 -0.65 6.71 -2.57
C VAL A 204 -1.88 7.00 -3.42
N ALA A 205 -2.13 6.16 -4.42
CA ALA A 205 -3.33 6.22 -5.24
C ALA A 205 -4.09 4.90 -5.13
N THR A 206 -5.43 4.95 -5.09
CA THR A 206 -6.29 3.77 -4.97
C THR A 206 -7.36 3.74 -6.07
N SER A 207 -7.60 2.55 -6.61
CA SER A 207 -8.62 2.32 -7.64
C SER A 207 -10.04 2.56 -7.11
N ARG A 208 -11.01 2.66 -8.02
CA ARG A 208 -12.42 2.45 -7.65
C ARG A 208 -12.62 1.02 -7.11
N PRO A 209 -13.57 0.79 -6.20
CA PRO A 209 -13.86 -0.53 -5.68
C PRO A 209 -14.46 -1.46 -6.74
N ARG A 210 -14.21 -2.76 -6.60
CA ARG A 210 -14.89 -3.83 -7.31
C ARG A 210 -15.44 -4.82 -6.30
N VAL A 211 -16.76 -4.94 -6.24
CA VAL A 211 -17.42 -5.92 -5.36
C VAL A 211 -17.08 -7.33 -5.82
N ALA A 212 -16.53 -8.13 -4.92
CA ALA A 212 -16.29 -9.54 -5.18
C ALA A 212 -17.59 -10.34 -5.05
N THR A 213 -17.85 -11.22 -6.02
CA THR A 213 -19.13 -11.95 -6.14
C THR A 213 -18.92 -13.45 -6.19
N HIS A 214 -19.99 -14.23 -6.04
CA HIS A 214 -19.92 -15.67 -6.24
C HIS A 214 -19.49 -16.06 -7.66
N LEU A 215 -18.91 -17.25 -7.79
CA LEU A 215 -18.46 -17.81 -9.08
C LEU A 215 -19.57 -17.82 -10.14
N ARG A 216 -20.80 -18.12 -9.72
CA ARG A 216 -22.00 -18.11 -10.58
C ARG A 216 -23.08 -17.25 -9.97
N SER A 217 -23.80 -16.51 -10.80
CA SER A 217 -25.06 -15.88 -10.41
C SER A 217 -26.06 -16.93 -9.92
N VAL A 218 -27.03 -16.51 -9.10
CA VAL A 218 -28.08 -17.42 -8.64
C VAL A 218 -28.93 -17.83 -9.85
N ARG A 219 -29.11 -19.14 -10.01
CA ARG A 219 -29.95 -19.79 -11.03
C ARG A 219 -31.13 -20.53 -10.42
N LYS A 220 -30.97 -21.05 -9.20
CA LYS A 220 -32.02 -21.72 -8.45
C LYS A 220 -32.00 -21.27 -6.99
N THR A 221 -33.18 -21.03 -6.42
CA THR A 221 -33.33 -20.90 -4.97
C THR A 221 -33.85 -22.23 -4.43
N VAL A 222 -33.14 -22.80 -3.45
CA VAL A 222 -33.55 -23.97 -2.67
C VAL A 222 -33.97 -23.48 -1.30
N THR A 223 -35.16 -23.83 -0.88
CA THR A 223 -35.73 -23.53 0.41
C THR A 223 -35.54 -24.70 1.36
N TYR A 224 -35.31 -24.43 2.64
CA TYR A 224 -35.18 -25.49 3.63
C TYR A 224 -35.71 -25.04 4.99
N SER A 225 -36.28 -25.97 5.75
CA SER A 225 -36.62 -25.74 7.15
C SER A 225 -35.66 -26.48 8.07
N VAL A 226 -35.55 -26.04 9.32
CA VAL A 226 -34.71 -26.69 10.34
C VAL A 226 -35.60 -27.27 11.43
N ARG A 227 -35.41 -28.56 11.73
CA ARG A 227 -36.16 -29.29 12.77
C ARG A 227 -35.22 -30.09 13.67
N THR A 228 -35.73 -30.52 14.82
CA THR A 228 -35.00 -31.35 15.79
C THR A 228 -35.71 -32.67 16.02
N ARG A 229 -34.97 -33.75 16.30
CA ARG A 229 -35.55 -35.05 16.66
C ARG A 229 -34.88 -35.64 17.90
N GLY A 230 -35.69 -36.04 18.87
CA GLY A 230 -35.21 -36.48 20.19
C GLY A 230 -34.81 -35.32 21.09
N THR A 231 -34.11 -35.63 22.17
CA THR A 231 -33.65 -34.63 23.16
C THR A 231 -32.35 -33.99 22.70
N VAL A 232 -32.46 -32.88 21.98
CA VAL A 232 -31.31 -32.15 21.43
C VAL A 232 -30.68 -31.23 22.48
N LYS A 233 -29.36 -31.37 22.70
CA LYS A 233 -28.58 -30.56 23.65
C LYS A 233 -27.73 -29.48 22.98
N ALA A 234 -27.38 -29.67 21.71
CA ALA A 234 -26.63 -28.68 20.96
C ALA A 234 -27.43 -27.40 20.70
N SER A 235 -26.72 -26.26 20.68
CA SER A 235 -27.31 -24.95 20.39
C SER A 235 -27.94 -24.91 18.99
N LEU A 236 -29.28 -24.88 18.94
CA LEU A 236 -30.04 -24.80 17.69
C LEU A 236 -29.78 -23.49 16.94
N SER A 237 -29.54 -22.37 17.65
CA SER A 237 -29.17 -21.10 17.04
C SER A 237 -27.81 -21.17 16.33
N THR A 238 -26.82 -21.82 16.96
CA THR A 238 -25.51 -22.07 16.36
C THR A 238 -25.60 -23.03 15.18
N PHE A 239 -26.40 -24.10 15.29
CA PHE A 239 -26.67 -25.03 14.17
C PHE A 239 -27.25 -24.30 12.96
N LYS A 240 -28.33 -23.53 13.17
CA LYS A 240 -28.99 -22.71 12.15
C LYS A 240 -28.03 -21.72 11.48
N ARG A 241 -27.19 -21.04 12.26
CA ARG A 241 -26.20 -20.07 11.76
C ARG A 241 -25.11 -20.75 10.94
N LEU A 242 -24.47 -21.80 11.47
CA LEU A 242 -23.36 -22.47 10.78
C LEU A 242 -23.83 -23.23 9.52
N ALA A 243 -25.03 -23.82 9.54
CA ALA A 243 -25.60 -24.43 8.34
C ALA A 243 -25.85 -23.39 7.24
N GLN A 244 -26.42 -22.23 7.58
CA GLN A 244 -26.60 -21.13 6.61
C GLN A 244 -25.25 -20.63 6.09
N GLN A 245 -24.23 -20.49 6.96
CA GLN A 245 -22.87 -20.14 6.52
C GLN A 245 -22.29 -21.18 5.54
N THR A 246 -22.51 -22.48 5.76
CA THR A 246 -22.10 -23.53 4.80
C THR A 246 -22.75 -23.31 3.43
N TYR A 247 -24.05 -23.01 3.44
CA TYR A 247 -24.84 -22.85 2.23
C TYR A 247 -24.55 -21.58 1.45
N ASP A 248 -24.16 -20.51 2.14
CA ASP A 248 -23.77 -19.24 1.52
C ASP A 248 -22.29 -19.23 1.09
N ASP A 249 -21.45 -20.13 1.61
CA ASP A 249 -20.01 -20.11 1.31
C ASP A 249 -19.75 -20.35 -0.19
N PRO A 250 -18.99 -19.47 -0.87
CA PRO A 250 -18.69 -19.60 -2.29
C PRO A 250 -17.89 -20.87 -2.65
N ARG A 251 -17.27 -21.55 -1.68
CA ARG A 251 -16.63 -22.87 -1.87
C ARG A 251 -17.64 -24.01 -1.92
N GLY A 252 -18.81 -23.83 -1.31
CA GLY A 252 -19.88 -24.81 -1.20
C GLY A 252 -20.72 -24.98 -2.46
N TRP A 253 -21.90 -25.55 -2.28
CA TRP A 253 -22.90 -25.74 -3.34
C TRP A 253 -23.38 -24.41 -3.97
N ARG A 254 -23.14 -23.27 -3.32
CA ARG A 254 -23.34 -21.93 -3.90
C ARG A 254 -22.58 -21.74 -5.22
N ALA A 255 -21.44 -22.42 -5.41
CA ALA A 255 -20.67 -22.41 -6.64
C ALA A 255 -21.41 -22.99 -7.85
N MET A 256 -22.47 -23.80 -7.63
CA MET A 256 -23.34 -24.29 -8.72
C MET A 256 -24.35 -23.24 -9.21
N GLY A 257 -24.48 -22.11 -8.50
CA GLY A 257 -25.54 -21.12 -8.76
C GLY A 257 -26.80 -21.35 -7.91
N VAL A 258 -26.71 -22.12 -6.83
CA VAL A 258 -27.84 -22.35 -5.91
C VAL A 258 -27.80 -21.35 -4.76
N ARG A 259 -28.92 -20.71 -4.44
CA ARG A 259 -29.11 -19.94 -3.20
C ARG A 259 -29.95 -20.74 -2.23
N PHE A 260 -29.53 -20.86 -0.98
CA PHE A 260 -30.34 -21.50 0.04
C PHE A 260 -31.08 -20.46 0.87
N LYS A 261 -32.39 -20.62 1.02
CA LYS A 261 -33.24 -19.74 1.81
C LYS A 261 -33.90 -20.55 2.92
N ARG A 262 -33.54 -20.29 4.18
CA ARG A 262 -34.22 -20.91 5.32
C ARG A 262 -35.65 -20.38 5.42
N VAL A 263 -36.62 -21.28 5.60
CA VAL A 263 -38.05 -20.99 5.80
C VAL A 263 -38.54 -21.57 7.13
N ARG A 264 -39.69 -21.08 7.63
CA ARG A 264 -40.25 -21.48 8.93
C ARG A 264 -40.64 -22.96 8.97
N SER A 265 -41.26 -23.46 7.90
CA SER A 265 -41.73 -24.83 7.75
C SER A 265 -41.76 -25.24 6.27
N GLY A 266 -41.69 -26.55 5.99
CA GLY A 266 -41.66 -27.05 4.63
C GLY A 266 -40.33 -26.76 3.94
N GLY A 267 -40.42 -26.19 2.73
CA GLY A 267 -39.29 -25.97 1.83
C GLY A 267 -39.03 -27.18 0.93
N ASP A 268 -37.93 -27.20 0.19
CA ASP A 268 -37.52 -28.32 -0.66
C ASP A 268 -37.04 -29.51 0.19
N PHE A 269 -36.26 -29.25 1.24
CA PHE A 269 -35.78 -30.27 2.18
C PHE A 269 -35.88 -29.80 3.64
N THR A 270 -35.83 -30.76 4.57
CA THR A 270 -35.71 -30.49 6.02
C THR A 270 -34.31 -30.83 6.49
N LEU A 271 -33.64 -29.86 7.10
CA LEU A 271 -32.38 -30.05 7.80
C LEU A 271 -32.65 -30.40 9.26
N TRP A 272 -32.40 -31.65 9.63
CA TRP A 272 -32.60 -32.16 10.97
C TRP A 272 -31.31 -32.09 11.78
N LEU A 273 -31.45 -31.65 13.04
CA LEU A 273 -30.48 -31.94 14.09
C LEU A 273 -31.08 -33.03 14.99
N SER A 274 -30.50 -34.22 14.96
CA SER A 274 -31.09 -35.40 15.62
C SER A 274 -30.18 -35.92 16.73
N GLN A 275 -30.80 -36.27 17.86
CA GLN A 275 -30.20 -37.14 18.85
C GLN A 275 -29.70 -38.42 18.15
N ALA A 276 -28.49 -38.86 18.48
CA ALA A 276 -27.83 -40.01 17.85
C ALA A 276 -28.69 -41.26 17.79
N SER A 277 -29.33 -41.64 18.91
CA SER A 277 -30.21 -42.82 19.00
C SER A 277 -31.48 -42.72 18.15
N LYS A 278 -31.88 -41.53 17.72
CA LYS A 278 -33.06 -41.31 16.87
C LYS A 278 -32.72 -41.28 15.38
N VAL A 279 -31.44 -41.25 14.98
CA VAL A 279 -31.05 -41.23 13.56
C VAL A 279 -31.55 -42.48 12.79
N PRO A 280 -31.48 -43.72 13.32
CA PRO A 280 -32.00 -44.91 12.64
C PRO A 280 -33.53 -44.89 12.39
N SER A 281 -34.28 -44.06 13.11
CA SER A 281 -35.74 -43.94 12.91
C SER A 281 -36.13 -43.16 11.64
N PHE A 282 -35.16 -42.68 10.85
CA PHE A 282 -35.41 -42.14 9.51
C PHE A 282 -35.35 -43.22 8.43
N SER A 283 -34.55 -44.27 8.62
CA SER A 283 -34.41 -45.42 7.73
C SER A 283 -33.48 -46.45 8.38
N SER A 284 -33.71 -47.75 8.14
CA SER A 284 -32.82 -48.84 8.56
C SER A 284 -31.39 -48.72 8.03
N ALA A 285 -31.17 -47.99 6.92
CA ALA A 285 -29.83 -47.72 6.39
C ALA A 285 -29.04 -46.68 7.21
N CYS A 286 -29.71 -45.91 8.08
CA CYS A 286 -29.07 -44.89 8.88
C CYS A 286 -28.50 -45.47 10.19
N SER A 287 -27.27 -45.09 10.52
CA SER A 287 -26.60 -45.48 11.77
C SER A 287 -26.78 -44.43 12.86
N SER A 288 -26.80 -44.85 14.12
CA SER A 288 -26.75 -43.95 15.28
C SER A 288 -25.40 -43.23 15.43
N THR A 289 -24.37 -43.64 14.70
CA THR A 289 -23.01 -43.08 14.80
C THR A 289 -22.77 -41.88 13.89
N TYR A 290 -23.44 -41.81 12.74
CA TYR A 290 -23.16 -40.87 11.67
C TYR A 290 -24.40 -40.06 11.25
N SER A 291 -24.18 -39.00 10.46
CA SER A 291 -25.23 -38.30 9.74
C SER A 291 -25.78 -39.16 8.59
N CYS A 292 -26.95 -38.80 8.07
CA CYS A 292 -27.65 -39.58 7.04
C CYS A 292 -28.52 -38.67 6.16
N ARG A 293 -28.81 -39.10 4.93
CA ARG A 293 -29.81 -38.48 4.05
C ARG A 293 -30.84 -39.50 3.62
N VAL A 294 -32.13 -39.22 3.90
CA VAL A 294 -33.27 -40.06 3.48
C VAL A 294 -34.33 -39.22 2.79
N GLY A 295 -34.51 -39.42 1.48
CA GLY A 295 -35.43 -38.61 0.68
C GLY A 295 -35.13 -37.12 0.84
N ARG A 296 -36.12 -36.36 1.36
CA ARG A 296 -36.00 -34.92 1.66
C ARG A 296 -35.42 -34.57 3.03
N ASN A 297 -35.02 -35.56 3.82
CA ASN A 297 -34.49 -35.38 5.16
C ASN A 297 -32.95 -35.40 5.11
N VAL A 298 -32.34 -34.26 5.36
CA VAL A 298 -30.89 -34.09 5.54
C VAL A 298 -30.64 -34.13 7.05
N VAL A 299 -30.11 -35.23 7.57
CA VAL A 299 -30.08 -35.53 9.01
C VAL A 299 -28.67 -35.42 9.55
N ILE A 300 -28.44 -34.45 10.43
CA ILE A 300 -27.17 -34.25 11.12
C ILE A 300 -27.23 -34.89 12.50
N ASN A 301 -26.29 -35.81 12.75
CA ASN A 301 -26.11 -36.44 14.05
C ASN A 301 -25.52 -35.45 15.04
N GLU A 302 -26.25 -35.16 16.12
CA GLU A 302 -25.86 -34.14 17.08
C GLU A 302 -24.57 -34.46 17.82
N THR A 303 -24.32 -35.71 18.20
CA THR A 303 -23.09 -36.11 18.90
C THR A 303 -21.88 -35.72 18.05
N ARG A 304 -21.97 -35.94 16.73
CA ARG A 304 -20.92 -35.56 15.77
C ARG A 304 -20.89 -34.07 15.50
N TRP A 305 -22.03 -33.39 15.50
CA TRP A 305 -22.07 -31.94 15.44
C TRP A 305 -21.35 -31.28 16.64
N GLN A 306 -21.40 -31.90 17.82
CA GLN A 306 -20.75 -31.37 19.02
C GLN A 306 -19.26 -31.71 19.10
N ARG A 307 -18.83 -32.90 18.66
CA ARG A 307 -17.48 -33.42 18.96
C ARG A 307 -16.73 -34.04 17.77
N ALA A 308 -17.20 -33.86 16.53
CA ALA A 308 -16.67 -34.51 15.34
C ALA A 308 -16.54 -36.04 15.49
N THR A 309 -15.78 -36.68 14.59
CA THR A 309 -15.42 -38.11 14.69
C THR A 309 -13.95 -38.24 15.11
N PRO A 310 -13.57 -39.33 15.82
CA PRO A 310 -12.17 -39.59 16.15
C PRO A 310 -11.24 -39.58 14.93
N THR A 311 -11.74 -40.06 13.79
CA THR A 311 -11.04 -40.05 12.50
C THR A 311 -10.73 -38.64 11.97
N TRP A 312 -11.60 -37.67 12.23
CA TRP A 312 -11.43 -36.28 11.87
C TRP A 312 -10.39 -35.60 12.77
N ASP A 313 -10.51 -35.84 14.08
CA ASP A 313 -9.61 -35.29 15.09
C ASP A 313 -8.19 -35.85 14.92
N ALA A 314 -8.04 -37.13 14.60
CA ALA A 314 -6.77 -37.77 14.27
C ALA A 314 -6.05 -37.12 13.06
N LYS A 315 -6.78 -36.37 12.23
CA LYS A 315 -6.25 -35.61 11.09
C LYS A 315 -6.17 -34.11 11.38
N ARG A 316 -6.27 -33.72 12.66
CA ARG A 316 -6.22 -32.35 13.17
C ARG A 316 -7.24 -31.43 12.48
N GLY A 317 -8.38 -31.99 12.10
CA GLY A 317 -9.47 -31.23 11.52
C GLY A 317 -10.17 -30.39 12.59
N THR A 318 -10.56 -29.17 12.24
CA THR A 318 -11.31 -28.34 13.19
C THR A 318 -12.76 -28.81 13.28
N LEU A 319 -13.39 -28.65 14.46
CA LEU A 319 -14.81 -28.92 14.63
C LEU A 319 -15.68 -28.06 13.71
N ARG A 320 -15.25 -26.81 13.45
CA ARG A 320 -15.93 -25.91 12.52
C ARG A 320 -15.95 -26.49 11.10
N ASP A 321 -14.82 -27.01 10.62
CA ASP A 321 -14.75 -27.62 9.30
C ASP A 321 -15.54 -28.93 9.24
N TYR A 322 -15.55 -29.73 10.31
CA TYR A 322 -16.39 -30.93 10.38
C TYR A 322 -17.86 -30.59 10.17
N ARG A 323 -18.34 -29.56 10.85
CA ARG A 323 -19.73 -29.06 10.76
C ARG A 323 -20.09 -28.62 9.34
N HIS A 324 -19.19 -27.90 8.66
CA HIS A 324 -19.37 -27.55 7.25
C HIS A 324 -19.37 -28.79 6.34
N MET A 325 -18.45 -29.73 6.59
CA MET A 325 -18.32 -30.97 5.83
C MET A 325 -19.61 -31.80 5.89
N VAL A 326 -20.13 -32.11 7.08
CA VAL A 326 -21.32 -32.96 7.20
C VAL A 326 -22.56 -32.31 6.60
N VAL A 327 -22.72 -30.99 6.73
CA VAL A 327 -23.82 -30.27 6.07
C VAL A 327 -23.69 -30.36 4.55
N ASN A 328 -22.50 -30.14 4.00
CA ASN A 328 -22.28 -30.26 2.55
C ASN A 328 -22.45 -31.70 2.06
N HIS A 329 -21.99 -32.70 2.81
CA HIS A 329 -22.07 -34.11 2.45
C HIS A 329 -23.53 -34.58 2.34
N GLU A 330 -24.32 -34.39 3.41
CA GLU A 330 -25.72 -34.83 3.42
C GLU A 330 -26.57 -34.02 2.42
N THR A 331 -26.28 -32.72 2.26
CA THR A 331 -26.96 -31.90 1.24
C THR A 331 -26.53 -32.32 -0.18
N GLY A 332 -25.29 -32.78 -0.36
CA GLY A 332 -24.82 -33.34 -1.62
C GLY A 332 -25.60 -34.59 -2.00
N HIS A 333 -25.86 -35.48 -1.04
CA HIS A 333 -26.77 -36.60 -1.26
C HIS A 333 -28.17 -36.13 -1.67
N TRP A 334 -28.71 -35.08 -1.06
CA TRP A 334 -30.00 -34.52 -1.48
C TRP A 334 -29.97 -33.98 -2.93
N PHE A 335 -28.84 -33.42 -3.39
CA PHE A 335 -28.62 -33.09 -4.81
C PHE A 335 -28.41 -34.32 -5.72
N GLY A 336 -28.61 -35.53 -5.23
CA GLY A 336 -28.45 -36.77 -6.00
C GLY A 336 -27.01 -37.26 -6.11
N ARG A 337 -26.08 -36.75 -5.28
CA ARG A 337 -24.68 -37.21 -5.30
C ARG A 337 -24.55 -38.54 -4.58
N GLY A 338 -23.89 -39.51 -5.21
CA GLY A 338 -23.37 -40.71 -4.55
C GLY A 338 -22.07 -40.42 -3.80
N HIS A 339 -21.60 -41.41 -3.03
CA HIS A 339 -20.27 -41.31 -2.42
C HIS A 339 -19.17 -41.25 -3.49
N ALA A 340 -18.09 -40.55 -3.16
CA ALA A 340 -16.88 -40.48 -3.97
C ALA A 340 -15.69 -41.11 -3.24
N ARG A 341 -14.69 -41.58 -4.00
CA ARG A 341 -13.45 -42.13 -3.45
C ARG A 341 -12.37 -41.04 -3.33
N CYS A 342 -11.39 -41.26 -2.45
CA CYS A 342 -10.20 -40.41 -2.40
C CYS A 342 -9.47 -40.44 -3.76
N GLY A 343 -9.06 -39.27 -4.26
CA GLY A 343 -8.38 -39.14 -5.56
C GLY A 343 -6.88 -39.46 -5.52
N GLY A 344 -6.32 -39.69 -4.33
CA GLY A 344 -4.91 -40.00 -4.13
C GLY A 344 -4.37 -39.43 -2.82
N LYS A 345 -3.28 -40.03 -2.32
CA LYS A 345 -2.60 -39.59 -1.10
C LYS A 345 -2.22 -38.11 -1.18
N GLY A 346 -2.50 -37.34 -0.13
CA GLY A 346 -2.19 -35.91 -0.05
C GLY A 346 -3.13 -34.99 -0.83
N GLN A 347 -3.98 -35.51 -1.72
CA GLN A 347 -5.01 -34.70 -2.39
C GLN A 347 -6.12 -34.33 -1.42
N LEU A 348 -6.84 -33.22 -1.68
CA LEU A 348 -8.08 -32.93 -0.96
C LEU A 348 -9.08 -34.06 -1.16
N ALA A 349 -9.81 -34.44 -0.12
CA ALA A 349 -10.95 -35.35 -0.24
C ALA A 349 -12.07 -34.70 -1.07
N PRO A 350 -12.80 -35.43 -1.93
CA PRO A 350 -14.13 -34.99 -2.36
C PRO A 350 -15.04 -34.80 -1.14
N VAL A 351 -15.96 -33.85 -1.17
CA VAL A 351 -16.89 -33.67 -0.03
C VAL A 351 -17.82 -34.87 0.12
N MET A 352 -18.12 -35.56 -0.99
CA MET A 352 -18.90 -36.79 -1.00
C MET A 352 -18.10 -38.04 -0.63
N GLN A 353 -16.80 -37.91 -0.30
CA GLN A 353 -16.10 -38.97 0.41
C GLN A 353 -16.63 -39.09 1.83
N GLN A 354 -16.73 -40.30 2.36
CA GLN A 354 -17.18 -40.56 3.75
C GLN A 354 -16.10 -40.18 4.77
N GLN A 355 -15.74 -38.90 4.84
CA GLN A 355 -14.62 -38.38 5.65
C GLN A 355 -14.81 -38.63 7.15
N SER A 356 -16.05 -38.75 7.63
CA SER A 356 -16.38 -39.17 9.01
C SER A 356 -15.88 -40.59 9.34
N LYS A 357 -15.68 -41.45 8.34
CA LYS A 357 -15.21 -42.84 8.52
C LYS A 357 -13.72 -43.00 8.24
N GLY A 358 -13.15 -42.14 7.38
CA GLY A 358 -11.74 -42.16 7.07
C GLY A 358 -11.42 -41.40 5.78
N LEU A 359 -10.15 -41.03 5.61
CA LEU A 359 -9.70 -40.23 4.47
C LEU A 359 -8.95 -41.03 3.40
N ALA A 360 -8.58 -42.29 3.66
CA ALA A 360 -7.84 -43.13 2.70
C ALA A 360 -6.63 -42.40 2.07
N GLY A 361 -5.87 -41.67 2.89
CA GLY A 361 -4.69 -40.88 2.46
C GLY A 361 -4.98 -39.46 1.97
N CYS A 362 -6.24 -39.09 1.71
CA CYS A 362 -6.61 -37.72 1.37
C CYS A 362 -6.45 -36.76 2.57
N ARG A 363 -6.37 -35.47 2.26
CA ARG A 363 -6.49 -34.36 3.22
C ARG A 363 -7.95 -33.99 3.41
N ILE A 364 -8.27 -33.52 4.61
CA ILE A 364 -9.60 -33.00 4.96
C ILE A 364 -10.04 -31.94 3.95
N ASN A 365 -11.31 -32.02 3.54
CA ASN A 365 -11.93 -30.99 2.72
C ASN A 365 -13.44 -30.89 2.97
N PRO A 366 -13.92 -29.84 3.61
CA PRO A 366 -15.34 -29.67 3.90
C PRO A 366 -16.17 -29.16 2.70
N TRP A 367 -15.54 -28.89 1.55
CA TRP A 367 -16.15 -28.24 0.39
C TRP A 367 -16.14 -29.13 -0.86
N PRO A 368 -17.17 -29.06 -1.72
CA PRO A 368 -17.17 -29.80 -2.98
C PRO A 368 -15.98 -29.42 -3.88
N LYS A 369 -15.38 -30.42 -4.52
CA LYS A 369 -14.42 -30.23 -5.61
C LYS A 369 -15.12 -29.72 -6.87
N LYS A 370 -14.34 -29.17 -7.81
CA LYS A 370 -14.85 -28.76 -9.13
C LYS A 370 -15.56 -29.91 -9.89
N SER A 371 -15.08 -31.14 -9.78
CA SER A 371 -15.72 -32.34 -10.35
C SER A 371 -17.08 -32.62 -9.71
N GLU A 372 -17.25 -32.29 -8.43
CA GLU A 372 -18.52 -32.44 -7.71
C GLU A 372 -19.49 -31.30 -8.03
N LEU A 373 -19.08 -30.22 -8.69
CA LEU A 373 -19.97 -29.14 -9.11
C LEU A 373 -20.63 -29.40 -10.49
N HIS A 374 -20.21 -30.45 -11.19
CA HIS A 374 -20.68 -30.83 -12.52
C HIS A 374 -21.05 -32.32 -12.52
N ALA A 375 -22.31 -32.66 -12.27
CA ALA A 375 -22.85 -33.98 -12.59
C ALA A 375 -24.34 -33.84 -12.92
N PRO A 376 -24.94 -34.86 -13.56
CA PRO A 376 -25.87 -34.68 -14.67
C PRO A 376 -27.16 -33.97 -14.27
N ARG A 377 -27.77 -33.33 -15.28
CA ARG A 377 -29.05 -32.63 -15.20
C ARG A 377 -30.14 -33.57 -14.69
N TYR A 378 -30.32 -33.70 -13.39
CA TYR A 378 -31.52 -34.33 -12.84
C TYR A 378 -32.61 -33.28 -12.64
N ARG A 379 -33.76 -33.58 -13.26
CA ARG A 379 -35.04 -32.92 -13.05
C ARG A 379 -35.43 -33.12 -11.58
N PHE A 380 -35.87 -32.03 -10.96
CA PHE A 380 -36.47 -32.06 -9.63
C PHE A 380 -37.88 -32.61 -9.70
#